data_AF-H8GJH9-F1
#
_entry.id   AF-H8GJH9-F1
#
_cell.length_a   1.000
_cell.length_b   1.000
_cell.length_c   1.000
_cell.angle_alpha   90.00
_cell.angle_beta   90.00
_cell.angle_gamma   90.00
#
_symmetry.space_group_name_H-M   'P 1'
#
loop_
_entity.id
_entity.type
_entity.pdbx_description
1 polymer ?
#
loop_
_entity_poly.entity_id
_entity_poly.type
_entity_poly.pdbx_seq_one_letter_code
_entity_poly.pdbx_strand_id
1 'polypeptide(L)'
;MKRITESWEQQRQREIEEFSKHWSWERVFRAWTDRLNDFSIVVDPLFLSIQVHDPASPTERPSALSWWPTDSIRSLHQDCQRHFDRWPGTSGPIHPPSYYTRQGELDTLDYLWESKDDIETTAAILFAASLFSRLENKRRRYPDNWPKFSCAQILVCWAYGRWHSAGPHRTWHSSCTDVLPYMSDDWIYKIDTMDALVRYLAEEHASLLLRYRPVVIEYVSEPDPFVAKSLREEYEIERQRQAEWRERREKENP
;
A
#
# COMPACT_ATOMS: atom_id res chain seq x y z
N MET A 1 30.88 -15.25 47.39
CA MET A 1 30.71 -14.64 46.05
C MET A 1 29.25 -14.24 45.88
N LYS A 2 28.93 -12.95 45.98
CA LYS A 2 27.59 -12.44 45.61
C LYS A 2 27.50 -12.53 44.08
N ARG A 3 26.64 -13.40 43.55
CA ARG A 3 26.21 -13.30 42.14
C ARG A 3 25.50 -11.96 42.03
N ILE A 4 26.14 -10.98 41.40
CA ILE A 4 25.46 -9.78 40.94
C ILE A 4 24.57 -10.27 39.81
N THR A 5 23.30 -10.56 40.12
CA THR A 5 22.27 -10.74 39.10
C THR A 5 22.16 -9.44 38.35
N GLU A 6 22.53 -9.46 37.08
CA GLU A 6 22.25 -8.36 36.17
C GLU A 6 20.77 -8.01 36.21
N SER A 7 20.45 -6.72 36.18
CA SER A 7 19.06 -6.30 36.08
C SER A 7 18.48 -6.76 34.75
N TRP A 8 17.18 -7.04 34.71
CA TRP A 8 16.52 -7.45 33.46
C TRP A 8 16.71 -6.41 32.34
N GLU A 9 16.84 -5.12 32.71
CA GLU A 9 17.11 -4.01 31.79
C GLU A 9 18.49 -4.14 31.14
N GLN A 10 19.53 -4.46 31.92
CA GLN A 10 20.88 -4.65 31.41
C GLN A 10 20.98 -5.87 30.48
N GLN A 11 20.23 -6.93 30.79
CA GLN A 11 20.14 -8.10 29.93
C GLN A 11 19.41 -7.76 28.61
N ARG A 12 18.26 -7.09 28.69
CA ARG A 12 17.51 -6.64 27.50
C ARG A 12 18.36 -5.74 26.60
N GLN A 13 19.09 -4.80 27.19
CA GLN A 13 19.93 -3.87 26.45
C GLN A 13 21.06 -4.60 25.71
N ARG A 14 21.70 -5.58 26.37
CA ARG A 14 22.72 -6.42 25.72
C ARG A 14 22.17 -7.26 24.57
N GLU A 15 20.99 -7.84 24.75
CA GLU A 15 20.34 -8.61 23.69
C GLU A 15 20.01 -7.73 22.47
N ILE A 16 19.57 -6.49 22.70
CA ILE A 16 19.35 -5.48 21.65
C ILE A 16 20.66 -5.15 20.93
N GLU A 17 21.72 -4.86 21.69
CA GLU A 17 23.03 -4.49 21.15
C GLU A 17 23.64 -5.62 20.34
N GLU A 18 23.52 -6.86 20.81
CA GLU A 18 23.99 -8.04 20.08
C GLU A 18 23.18 -8.28 18.80
N PHE A 19 21.86 -8.15 18.87
CA PHE A 19 20.97 -8.29 17.70
C PHE A 19 21.25 -7.23 16.62
N SER A 20 21.64 -6.01 17.01
CA SER A 20 21.83 -4.86 16.12
C SER A 20 23.30 -4.52 15.82
N LYS A 21 24.28 -5.27 16.38
CA LYS A 21 25.72 -4.95 16.44
C LYS A 21 26.39 -4.52 15.13
N HIS A 22 25.84 -4.91 14.00
CA HIS A 22 26.40 -4.64 12.67
C HIS A 22 25.41 -3.99 11.70
N TRP A 23 24.30 -3.49 12.23
CA TRP A 23 23.21 -2.93 11.46
C TRP A 23 23.06 -1.44 11.73
N SER A 24 22.78 -0.71 10.66
CA SER A 24 22.38 0.68 10.64
C SER A 24 21.24 0.83 9.64
N TRP A 25 20.55 1.98 9.65
CA TRP A 25 19.49 2.23 8.67
C TRP A 25 19.99 2.10 7.23
N GLU A 26 21.17 2.63 6.92
CA GLU A 26 21.76 2.57 5.59
C GLU A 26 21.99 1.12 5.14
N ARG A 27 22.38 0.23 6.07
CA ARG A 27 22.53 -1.20 5.78
C ARG A 27 21.19 -1.90 5.59
N VAL A 28 20.18 -1.54 6.40
CA VAL A 28 18.79 -2.01 6.23
C VAL A 28 18.27 -1.64 4.84
N PHE A 29 18.39 -0.37 4.47
CA PHE A 29 17.92 0.14 3.19
C PHE A 29 18.62 -0.53 2.00
N ARG A 30 19.95 -0.71 2.07
CA ARG A 30 20.70 -1.44 1.03
C ARG A 30 20.21 -2.88 0.89
N ALA A 31 20.11 -3.62 1.99
CA ALA A 31 19.65 -5.00 1.98
C ALA A 31 18.20 -5.13 1.45
N TRP A 32 17.34 -4.18 1.81
CA TRP A 32 15.98 -4.10 1.29
C TRP A 32 15.97 -3.86 -0.23
N THR A 33 16.75 -2.89 -0.71
CA THR A 33 16.86 -2.56 -2.14
C THR A 33 17.40 -3.74 -2.95
N ASP A 34 18.50 -4.35 -2.49
CA ASP A 34 19.10 -5.53 -3.13
C ASP A 34 18.08 -6.67 -3.22
N ARG A 35 17.31 -6.90 -2.14
CA ARG A 35 16.30 -7.95 -2.13
C ARG A 35 15.12 -7.65 -3.04
N LEU A 36 14.66 -6.40 -3.13
CA LEU A 36 13.64 -6.01 -4.10
C LEU A 36 14.10 -6.21 -5.55
N ASN A 37 15.38 -5.93 -5.83
CA ASN A 37 15.97 -6.15 -7.16
C ASN A 37 15.98 -7.62 -7.57
N ASP A 38 16.17 -8.56 -6.63
CA ASP A 38 16.06 -10.00 -6.91
C ASP A 38 14.69 -10.39 -7.49
N PHE A 39 13.63 -9.65 -7.14
CA PHE A 39 12.26 -9.84 -7.63
C PHE A 39 11.89 -8.90 -8.79
N SER A 40 12.86 -8.16 -9.33
CA SER A 40 12.64 -7.16 -10.40
C SER A 40 11.62 -6.08 -10.02
N ILE A 41 11.58 -5.67 -8.74
CA ILE A 41 10.67 -4.63 -8.26
C ILE A 41 11.29 -3.27 -8.43
N VAL A 42 10.63 -2.44 -9.25
CA VAL A 42 10.93 -1.01 -9.38
C VAL A 42 10.02 -0.24 -8.42
N VAL A 43 10.63 0.60 -7.58
CA VAL A 43 9.98 1.45 -6.58
C VAL A 43 9.98 2.91 -6.99
N ASP A 44 10.76 3.31 -8.01
CA ASP A 44 10.77 4.67 -8.54
C ASP A 44 10.48 4.64 -10.06
N PRO A 45 9.31 5.13 -10.52
CA PRO A 45 8.22 5.68 -9.71
C PRO A 45 7.44 4.59 -8.96
N LEU A 46 7.02 4.88 -7.72
CA LEU A 46 6.23 3.94 -6.91
C LEU A 46 4.78 3.87 -7.39
N PHE A 47 4.23 5.04 -7.68
CA PHE A 47 2.84 5.21 -8.08
C PHE A 47 2.68 5.04 -9.58
N LEU A 48 1.69 4.27 -9.99
CA LEU A 48 1.19 4.29 -11.35
C LEU A 48 0.21 5.46 -11.49
N SER A 49 0.46 6.37 -12.43
CA SER A 49 -0.50 7.41 -12.78
C SER A 49 -1.52 6.88 -13.79
N ILE A 50 -2.81 7.10 -13.49
CA ILE A 50 -3.91 6.82 -14.40
C ILE A 50 -4.74 8.07 -14.61
N GLN A 51 -5.15 8.32 -15.85
CA GLN A 51 -5.90 9.51 -16.22
C GLN A 51 -7.37 9.16 -16.41
N VAL A 52 -8.24 9.89 -15.74
CA VAL A 52 -9.69 9.68 -15.77
C VAL A 52 -10.37 11.00 -16.09
N HIS A 53 -11.34 10.96 -17.00
CA HIS A 53 -12.14 12.12 -17.32
C HIS A 53 -13.43 12.14 -16.48
N ASP A 54 -13.61 13.19 -15.67
CA ASP A 54 -14.86 13.49 -14.97
C ASP A 54 -15.54 14.70 -15.63
N PRO A 55 -16.65 14.51 -16.39
CA PRO A 55 -17.29 15.59 -17.13
C PRO A 55 -17.77 16.78 -16.27
N ALA A 56 -18.05 16.56 -14.97
CA ALA A 56 -18.50 17.63 -14.09
C ALA A 56 -17.36 18.47 -13.50
N SER A 57 -16.15 17.90 -13.43
CA SER A 57 -14.98 18.55 -12.81
C SER A 57 -13.70 18.06 -13.47
N PRO A 58 -13.48 18.38 -14.76
CA PRO A 58 -12.42 17.77 -15.57
C PRO A 58 -11.01 18.02 -15.05
N THR A 59 -10.75 19.14 -14.37
CA THR A 59 -9.40 19.52 -13.91
C THR A 59 -9.34 20.15 -12.52
N GLU A 60 -10.48 20.44 -11.91
CA GLU A 60 -10.54 21.13 -10.60
C GLU A 60 -10.46 20.15 -9.42
N ARG A 61 -10.57 18.85 -9.71
CA ARG A 61 -10.63 17.80 -8.71
C ARG A 61 -9.21 17.38 -8.27
N PRO A 62 -8.93 17.30 -6.95
CA PRO A 62 -7.65 16.79 -6.48
C PRO A 62 -7.48 15.33 -6.89
N SER A 63 -6.25 14.94 -7.21
CA SER A 63 -5.91 13.56 -7.50
C SER A 63 -6.30 12.65 -6.33
N ALA A 64 -6.73 11.45 -6.65
CA ALA A 64 -7.08 10.46 -5.64
C ALA A 64 -6.06 9.32 -5.61
N LEU A 65 -5.85 8.73 -4.44
CA LEU A 65 -4.92 7.62 -4.25
C LEU A 65 -5.68 6.34 -3.97
N SER A 66 -5.20 5.21 -4.49
CA SER A 66 -5.78 3.90 -4.18
C SER A 66 -4.76 2.77 -4.33
N TRP A 67 -4.98 1.66 -3.63
CA TRP A 67 -4.26 0.41 -3.84
C TRP A 67 -5.04 -0.44 -4.83
N TRP A 68 -4.50 -0.69 -6.01
CA TRP A 68 -5.17 -1.53 -7.00
C TRP A 68 -4.43 -2.86 -7.19
N PRO A 69 -5.14 -4.00 -7.25
CA PRO A 69 -4.55 -5.27 -7.62
C PRO A 69 -3.91 -5.17 -9.01
N THR A 70 -2.66 -5.60 -9.14
CA THR A 70 -1.86 -5.43 -10.37
C THR A 70 -2.52 -6.08 -11.59
N ASP A 71 -3.20 -7.21 -11.39
CA ASP A 71 -3.91 -7.96 -12.44
C ASP A 71 -5.22 -7.28 -12.92
N SER A 72 -5.73 -6.33 -12.14
CA SER A 72 -7.04 -5.72 -12.31
C SER A 72 -6.97 -4.23 -12.66
N ILE A 73 -5.78 -3.63 -12.74
CA ILE A 73 -5.61 -2.19 -12.99
C ILE A 73 -6.37 -1.73 -14.23
N ARG A 74 -6.27 -2.47 -15.34
CA ARG A 74 -6.92 -2.09 -16.60
C ARG A 74 -8.45 -2.11 -16.51
N SER A 75 -9.02 -3.16 -15.91
CA SER A 75 -10.47 -3.25 -15.74
C SER A 75 -10.96 -2.16 -14.79
N LEU A 76 -10.24 -1.92 -13.69
CA LEU A 76 -10.58 -0.87 -12.73
C LEU A 76 -10.53 0.53 -13.34
N HIS A 77 -9.55 0.79 -14.21
CA HIS A 77 -9.46 2.06 -14.96
C HIS A 77 -10.69 2.27 -15.84
N GLN A 78 -11.09 1.22 -16.57
CA GLN A 78 -12.30 1.23 -17.39
C GLN A 78 -13.57 1.41 -16.54
N ASP A 79 -13.66 0.73 -15.40
CA ASP A 79 -14.79 0.82 -14.46
C ASP A 79 -14.91 2.24 -13.89
N CYS A 80 -13.79 2.84 -13.49
CA CYS A 80 -13.74 4.24 -13.06
C CYS A 80 -14.25 5.18 -14.16
N GLN A 81 -13.75 5.05 -15.40
CA GLN A 81 -14.20 5.91 -16.49
C GLN A 81 -15.70 5.72 -16.78
N ARG A 82 -16.18 4.47 -16.85
CA ARG A 82 -17.61 4.17 -17.02
C ARG A 82 -18.48 4.79 -15.95
N HIS A 83 -17.99 4.77 -14.71
CA HIS A 83 -18.71 5.39 -13.59
C HIS A 83 -18.82 6.90 -13.78
N PHE A 84 -17.73 7.59 -14.10
CA PHE A 84 -17.78 9.04 -14.27
C PHE A 84 -18.57 9.49 -15.50
N ASP A 85 -18.55 8.71 -16.59
CA ASP A 85 -19.39 8.97 -17.75
C ASP A 85 -20.89 8.90 -17.40
N ARG A 86 -21.27 7.98 -16.49
CA ARG A 86 -22.66 7.77 -16.06
C ARG A 86 -23.08 8.69 -14.92
N TRP A 87 -22.18 8.99 -14.00
CA TRP A 87 -22.43 9.78 -12.79
C TRP A 87 -21.30 10.81 -12.55
N PRO A 88 -21.23 11.86 -13.38
CA PRO A 88 -20.24 12.93 -13.24
C PRO A 88 -20.28 13.60 -11.85
N GLY A 89 -19.12 13.99 -11.33
CA GLY A 89 -18.98 14.73 -10.07
C GLY A 89 -19.18 13.91 -8.78
N THR A 90 -19.43 12.61 -8.89
CA THR A 90 -19.51 11.71 -7.73
C THR A 90 -18.13 11.33 -7.19
N SER A 91 -18.01 10.71 -6.02
CA SER A 91 -16.70 10.27 -5.52
C SER A 91 -16.02 9.20 -6.39
N GLY A 92 -16.76 8.50 -7.24
CA GLY A 92 -16.22 7.44 -8.09
C GLY A 92 -15.92 6.13 -7.34
N PRO A 93 -15.69 5.01 -8.05
CA PRO A 93 -15.42 3.71 -7.47
C PRO A 93 -13.91 3.55 -7.19
N ILE A 94 -13.30 4.56 -6.59
CA ILE A 94 -11.84 4.64 -6.35
C ILE A 94 -11.35 3.49 -5.45
N HIS A 95 -12.21 3.08 -4.52
CA HIS A 95 -12.01 1.96 -3.60
C HIS A 95 -13.13 0.94 -3.82
N PRO A 96 -12.97 0.01 -4.79
CA PRO A 96 -14.00 -0.97 -5.11
C PRO A 96 -14.40 -1.81 -3.90
N PRO A 97 -15.69 -2.13 -3.74
CA PRO A 97 -16.17 -2.96 -2.63
C PRO A 97 -15.54 -4.35 -2.57
N SER A 98 -15.03 -4.86 -3.70
CA SER A 98 -14.37 -6.17 -3.82
C SER A 98 -13.12 -6.30 -2.96
N TYR A 99 -12.49 -5.19 -2.57
CA TYR A 99 -11.35 -5.15 -1.66
C TYR A 99 -11.41 -3.84 -0.87
N TYR A 100 -12.32 -3.75 0.10
CA TYR A 100 -12.47 -2.56 0.96
C TYR A 100 -11.11 -2.03 1.43
N THR A 101 -10.70 -0.87 0.90
CA THR A 101 -9.46 -0.23 1.35
C THR A 101 -9.67 0.29 2.77
N ARG A 102 -8.86 -0.20 3.70
CA ARG A 102 -9.00 0.16 5.12
C ARG A 102 -8.41 1.54 5.35
N GLN A 103 -8.90 2.26 6.37
CA GLN A 103 -8.37 3.59 6.69
C GLN A 103 -6.84 3.59 6.86
N GLY A 104 -6.29 2.59 7.55
CA GLY A 104 -4.84 2.46 7.71
C GLY A 104 -4.07 2.28 6.39
N GLU A 105 -4.68 1.66 5.38
CA GLU A 105 -4.09 1.51 4.04
C GLU A 105 -4.12 2.83 3.26
N LEU A 106 -5.18 3.63 3.45
CA LEU A 106 -5.29 4.98 2.89
C LEU A 106 -4.28 5.93 3.53
N ASP A 107 -4.16 5.91 4.85
CA ASP A 107 -3.17 6.71 5.58
C ASP A 107 -1.76 6.38 5.08
N THR A 108 -1.46 5.09 4.85
CA THR A 108 -0.19 4.66 4.27
C THR A 108 0.02 5.20 2.86
N LEU A 109 -1.01 5.24 2.00
CA LEU A 109 -0.88 5.83 0.66
C LEU A 109 -0.55 7.31 0.72
N ASP A 110 -1.19 8.06 1.62
CA ASP A 110 -0.91 9.48 1.79
C ASP A 110 0.56 9.69 2.22
N TYR A 111 1.05 8.88 3.17
CA TYR A 111 2.45 8.94 3.61
C TYR A 111 3.42 8.62 2.48
N LEU A 112 3.13 7.60 1.67
CA LEU A 112 3.94 7.20 0.52
C LEU A 112 3.92 8.27 -0.57
N TRP A 113 2.76 8.89 -0.84
CA TRP A 113 2.61 9.91 -1.87
C TRP A 113 3.39 11.19 -1.53
N GLU A 114 3.32 11.63 -0.28
CA GLU A 114 4.11 12.76 0.20
C GLU A 114 5.63 12.50 0.14
N SER A 115 6.03 11.23 0.24
CA SER A 115 7.43 10.79 0.25
C SER A 115 7.89 10.15 -1.06
N LYS A 116 7.10 10.28 -2.14
CA LYS A 116 7.32 9.55 -3.42
C LYS A 116 8.67 9.85 -4.08
N ASP A 117 9.24 11.02 -3.78
CA ASP A 117 10.52 11.49 -4.34
C ASP A 117 11.72 11.12 -3.44
N ASP A 118 11.49 10.46 -2.30
CA ASP A 118 12.52 9.94 -1.39
C ASP A 118 12.31 8.44 -1.13
N ILE A 119 13.05 7.63 -1.87
CA ILE A 119 12.98 6.16 -1.80
C ILE A 119 13.36 5.60 -0.43
N GLU A 120 14.28 6.24 0.30
CA GLU A 120 14.65 5.80 1.64
C GLU A 120 13.51 6.02 2.63
N THR A 121 12.83 7.17 2.53
CA THR A 121 11.66 7.46 3.36
C THR A 121 10.47 6.57 2.98
N THR A 122 10.29 6.29 1.69
CA THR A 122 9.33 5.28 1.21
C THR A 122 9.60 3.91 1.83
N ALA A 123 10.86 3.45 1.81
CA ALA A 123 11.25 2.19 2.45
C ALA A 123 10.95 2.22 3.95
N ALA A 124 11.27 3.32 4.63
CA ALA A 124 10.99 3.51 6.05
C ALA A 124 9.50 3.40 6.38
N ILE A 125 8.63 4.01 5.58
CA ILE A 125 7.17 3.90 5.74
C ILE A 125 6.72 2.45 5.59
N LEU A 126 7.21 1.73 4.57
CA LEU A 126 6.85 0.33 4.36
C LEU A 126 7.32 -0.56 5.54
N PHE A 127 8.55 -0.39 6.02
CA PHE A 127 9.04 -1.09 7.21
C PHE A 127 8.18 -0.80 8.44
N ALA A 128 7.89 0.48 8.69
CA ALA A 128 7.06 0.89 9.82
C ALA A 128 5.64 0.31 9.71
N ALA A 129 5.06 0.26 8.51
CA ALA A 129 3.72 -0.25 8.26
C ALA A 129 3.61 -1.77 8.51
N SER A 130 4.58 -2.54 8.00
CA SER A 130 4.67 -3.99 8.19
C SER A 130 4.92 -4.37 9.65
N LEU A 131 5.72 -3.57 10.35
CA LEU A 131 6.02 -3.77 11.77
C LEU A 131 4.87 -3.32 12.67
N PHE A 132 4.18 -2.22 12.35
CA PHE A 132 3.01 -1.71 13.08
C PHE A 132 1.94 -2.79 13.23
N SER A 133 1.60 -3.46 12.13
CA SER A 133 0.58 -4.51 12.08
C SER A 133 0.89 -5.70 13.00
N ARG A 134 2.15 -5.88 13.41
CA ARG A 134 2.62 -6.99 14.25
C ARG A 134 2.96 -6.60 15.69
N LEU A 135 3.49 -5.39 15.88
CA LEU A 135 4.02 -4.92 17.17
C LEU A 135 3.01 -4.05 17.93
N GLU A 136 2.23 -3.24 17.21
CA GLU A 136 1.38 -2.20 17.82
C GLU A 136 -0.11 -2.56 17.78
N ASN A 137 -0.49 -3.51 16.91
CA ASN A 137 -1.85 -4.01 16.86
C ASN A 137 -2.17 -4.88 18.09
N LYS A 138 -2.89 -4.29 19.05
CA LYS A 138 -3.35 -4.97 20.28
C LYS A 138 -4.24 -6.20 20.05
N ARG A 139 -4.78 -6.38 18.84
CA ARG A 139 -5.66 -7.52 18.49
C ARG A 139 -4.89 -8.70 17.90
N ARG A 140 -3.62 -8.52 17.53
CA ARG A 140 -2.76 -9.60 17.02
C ARG A 140 -1.76 -10.00 18.11
N ARG A 141 -1.51 -11.30 18.20
CA ARG A 141 -0.43 -11.84 19.03
C ARG A 141 0.88 -11.63 18.29
N TYR A 142 1.90 -11.18 19.01
CA TYR A 142 3.26 -11.11 18.47
C TYR A 142 3.70 -12.50 17.97
N PRO A 143 4.29 -12.63 16.77
CA PRO A 143 4.62 -13.94 16.22
C PRO A 143 5.65 -14.69 17.08
N ASP A 144 5.41 -15.97 17.34
CA ASP A 144 6.27 -16.77 18.24
C ASP A 144 7.67 -17.05 17.63
N ASN A 145 7.78 -17.05 16.30
CA ASN A 145 9.02 -17.34 15.57
C ASN A 145 9.83 -16.09 15.21
N TRP A 146 9.43 -14.92 15.71
CA TRP A 146 10.12 -13.66 15.49
C TRP A 146 11.20 -13.39 16.55
N PRO A 147 12.07 -12.40 16.33
CA PRO A 147 13.02 -11.97 17.35
C PRO A 147 12.25 -11.49 18.59
N LYS A 148 12.90 -11.36 19.75
CA LYS A 148 12.24 -10.75 20.91
C LYS A 148 11.65 -9.38 20.53
N PHE A 149 10.47 -9.05 21.06
CA PHE A 149 9.76 -7.80 20.78
C PHE A 149 10.69 -6.58 20.87
N SER A 150 11.52 -6.51 21.92
CA SER A 150 12.46 -5.42 22.14
C SER A 150 13.55 -5.30 21.06
N CYS A 151 13.93 -6.41 20.43
CA CYS A 151 14.91 -6.43 19.34
C CYS A 151 14.28 -5.97 18.02
N ALA A 152 13.07 -6.46 17.71
CA ALA A 152 12.33 -6.01 16.52
C ALA A 152 11.97 -4.51 16.60
N GLN A 153 11.71 -4.00 17.81
CA GLN A 153 11.41 -2.59 18.05
C GLN A 153 12.56 -1.64 17.63
N ILE A 154 13.81 -2.11 17.58
CA ILE A 154 14.93 -1.28 17.11
C ILE A 154 14.77 -0.93 15.63
N LEU A 155 14.30 -1.87 14.82
CA LEU A 155 14.03 -1.61 13.40
C LEU A 155 12.89 -0.60 13.23
N VAL A 156 11.87 -0.67 14.10
CA VAL A 156 10.80 0.34 14.17
C VAL A 156 11.38 1.72 14.49
N CYS A 157 12.26 1.82 15.50
CA CYS A 157 12.91 3.08 15.86
C CYS A 157 13.73 3.66 14.70
N TRP A 158 14.46 2.83 13.95
CA TRP A 158 15.21 3.29 12.78
C TRP A 158 14.30 3.75 11.65
N ALA A 159 13.25 2.99 11.35
CA ALA A 159 12.27 3.34 10.32
C ALA A 159 11.56 4.66 10.66
N TYR A 160 11.03 4.81 11.88
CA TYR A 160 10.43 6.07 12.31
C TYR A 160 11.46 7.21 12.40
N GLY A 161 12.70 6.92 12.79
CA GLY A 161 13.78 7.89 12.77
C GLY A 161 14.04 8.46 11.37
N ARG A 162 14.05 7.60 10.34
CA ARG A 162 14.14 8.03 8.94
C ARG A 162 12.90 8.79 8.52
N TRP A 163 11.71 8.22 8.76
CA TRP A 163 10.45 8.79 8.30
C TRP A 163 10.13 10.16 8.94
N HIS A 164 10.31 10.32 10.26
CA HIS A 164 10.02 11.57 10.97
C HIS A 164 11.11 12.63 10.86
N SER A 165 12.30 12.28 10.37
CA SER A 165 13.31 13.31 10.07
C SER A 165 12.80 14.35 9.05
N ALA A 166 11.75 14.01 8.29
CA ALA A 166 11.15 14.83 7.25
C ALA A 166 9.89 15.63 7.66
N GLY A 167 9.35 15.51 8.89
CA GLY A 167 8.09 16.21 9.22
C GLY A 167 7.43 15.86 10.57
N PRO A 168 6.17 16.31 10.79
CA PRO A 168 5.44 16.06 12.04
C PRO A 168 5.27 14.55 12.31
N HIS A 169 5.12 14.17 13.58
CA HIS A 169 4.92 12.78 13.98
C HIS A 169 3.61 12.22 13.39
N ARG A 170 3.76 11.40 12.35
CA ARG A 170 2.69 10.66 11.68
C ARG A 170 2.72 9.21 12.13
N THR A 171 1.61 8.71 12.66
CA THR A 171 1.51 7.31 13.05
C THR A 171 0.11 6.84 12.71
N TRP A 172 -0.04 5.55 12.44
CA TRP A 172 -1.36 4.97 12.25
C TRP A 172 -2.16 4.98 13.55
N HIS A 173 -3.46 5.19 13.43
CA HIS A 173 -4.33 5.12 14.60
C HIS A 173 -4.29 3.71 15.22
N SER A 174 -4.23 3.63 16.55
CA SER A 174 -4.11 2.35 17.28
C SER A 174 -5.24 1.33 17.07
N SER A 175 -6.36 1.74 16.44
CA SER A 175 -7.45 0.84 16.05
C SER A 175 -7.28 0.21 14.66
N CYS A 176 -6.33 0.69 13.86
CA CYS A 176 -5.97 0.07 12.59
C CYS A 176 -5.37 -1.30 12.87
N THR A 177 -5.88 -2.32 12.17
CA THR A 177 -5.42 -3.70 12.34
C THR A 177 -4.36 -4.09 11.34
N ASP A 178 -4.54 -3.62 10.11
CA ASP A 178 -3.61 -3.73 9.00
C ASP A 178 -3.56 -2.36 8.32
N VAL A 179 -2.37 -2.00 7.83
CA VAL A 179 -2.08 -0.69 7.20
C VAL A 179 -1.46 -0.85 5.81
N LEU A 180 -1.36 -2.10 5.33
CA LEU A 180 -0.97 -2.50 3.99
C LEU A 180 -2.02 -3.49 3.46
N PRO A 181 -2.31 -3.49 2.15
CA PRO A 181 -3.33 -4.38 1.57
C PRO A 181 -2.87 -5.84 1.51
N TYR A 182 -1.58 -6.09 1.74
CA TYR A 182 -1.01 -7.42 1.79
C TYR A 182 0.00 -7.54 2.93
N MET A 183 -0.05 -8.66 3.62
CA MET A 183 0.93 -9.07 4.61
C MET A 183 1.16 -10.57 4.46
N SER A 184 2.42 -11.00 4.52
CA SER A 184 2.79 -12.41 4.43
C SER A 184 2.49 -13.15 5.74
N ASP A 185 2.18 -14.44 5.61
CA ASP A 185 2.04 -15.35 6.73
C ASP A 185 3.42 -15.61 7.36
N ASP A 186 3.63 -15.09 8.57
CA ASP A 186 4.93 -15.11 9.25
C ASP A 186 5.17 -16.33 10.14
N TRP A 187 4.13 -17.12 10.43
CA TRP A 187 4.22 -18.27 11.34
C TRP A 187 5.06 -19.43 10.81
N ILE A 188 5.34 -19.47 9.49
CA ILE A 188 6.13 -20.53 8.84
C ILE A 188 7.64 -20.29 8.99
N TYR A 189 8.07 -19.03 9.11
CA TYR A 189 9.47 -18.66 9.05
C TYR A 189 10.07 -18.48 10.44
N LYS A 190 11.27 -19.01 10.66
CA LYS A 190 12.07 -18.69 11.84
C LYS A 190 12.92 -17.46 11.56
N ILE A 191 12.63 -16.38 12.26
CA ILE A 191 13.28 -15.07 12.10
C ILE A 191 13.95 -14.74 13.43
N ASP A 192 15.23 -15.07 13.57
CA ASP A 192 15.96 -14.91 14.84
C ASP A 192 17.09 -13.86 14.78
N THR A 193 17.38 -13.32 13.59
CA THR A 193 18.42 -12.30 13.38
C THR A 193 17.86 -11.06 12.68
N MET A 194 18.55 -9.93 12.81
CA MET A 194 18.21 -8.71 12.09
C MET A 194 18.27 -8.92 10.56
N ASP A 195 19.24 -9.70 10.06
CA ASP A 195 19.34 -10.05 8.64
C ASP A 195 18.08 -10.78 8.15
N ALA A 196 17.66 -11.82 8.88
CA ALA A 196 16.45 -12.56 8.55
C ALA A 196 15.21 -11.67 8.59
N LEU A 197 15.10 -10.78 9.59
CA LEU A 197 13.95 -9.86 9.72
C LEU A 197 13.88 -8.88 8.55
N VAL A 198 15.01 -8.27 8.19
CA VAL A 198 15.07 -7.31 7.08
C VAL A 198 14.76 -8.00 5.75
N ARG A 199 15.32 -9.19 5.49
CA ARG A 199 15.05 -9.97 4.28
C ARG A 199 13.57 -10.38 4.20
N TYR A 200 13.01 -10.87 5.30
CA TYR A 200 11.61 -11.26 5.37
C TYR A 200 10.68 -10.08 5.03
N LEU A 201 10.93 -8.90 5.64
CA LEU A 201 10.14 -7.71 5.36
C LEU A 201 10.33 -7.21 3.92
N ALA A 202 11.54 -7.32 3.36
CA ALA A 202 11.77 -6.99 1.96
C ALA A 202 11.00 -7.92 1.00
N GLU A 203 10.94 -9.22 1.29
CA GLU A 203 10.16 -10.20 0.53
C GLU A 203 8.64 -9.96 0.65
N GLU A 204 8.18 -9.56 1.82
CA GLU A 204 6.80 -9.12 2.04
C GLU A 204 6.49 -7.87 1.21
N HIS A 205 7.36 -6.86 1.21
CA HIS A 205 7.20 -5.65 0.40
C HIS A 205 7.26 -5.97 -1.10
N ALA A 206 8.13 -6.89 -1.54
CA ALA A 206 8.15 -7.36 -2.92
C ALA A 206 6.82 -8.03 -3.29
N SER A 207 6.33 -8.92 -2.44
CA SER A 207 5.05 -9.61 -2.64
C SER A 207 3.87 -8.65 -2.68
N LEU A 208 3.86 -7.65 -1.78
CA LEU A 208 2.90 -6.54 -1.80
C LEU A 208 2.92 -5.83 -3.15
N LEU A 209 4.08 -5.40 -3.63
CA LEU A 209 4.23 -4.61 -4.87
C LEU A 209 4.03 -5.42 -6.16
N LEU A 210 4.10 -6.75 -6.09
CA LEU A 210 3.68 -7.64 -7.17
C LEU A 210 2.17 -7.77 -7.24
N ARG A 211 1.51 -7.88 -6.08
CA ARG A 211 0.06 -8.10 -5.99
C ARG A 211 -0.76 -6.83 -6.10
N TYR A 212 -0.24 -5.73 -5.57
CA TYR A 212 -0.90 -4.44 -5.51
C TYR A 212 0.04 -3.33 -5.98
N ARG A 213 -0.52 -2.32 -6.62
CA ARG A 213 0.18 -1.09 -6.97
C ARG A 213 -0.51 0.11 -6.34
N PRO A 214 0.26 1.04 -5.75
CA PRO A 214 -0.22 2.39 -5.49
C PRO A 214 -0.56 3.05 -6.81
N VAL A 215 -1.76 3.59 -6.91
CA VAL A 215 -2.26 4.27 -8.09
C VAL A 215 -2.63 5.69 -7.70
N VAL A 216 -2.21 6.66 -8.51
CA VAL A 216 -2.71 8.03 -8.49
C VAL A 216 -3.67 8.23 -9.65
N ILE A 217 -4.90 8.61 -9.33
CA ILE A 217 -5.94 8.94 -10.31
C ILE A 217 -5.90 10.44 -10.53
N GLU A 218 -5.46 10.82 -11.72
CA GLU A 218 -5.42 12.20 -12.20
C GLU A 218 -6.68 12.50 -13.00
N TYR A 219 -7.36 13.58 -12.64
CA TYR A 219 -8.55 14.03 -13.36
C TYR A 219 -8.14 14.94 -14.51
N VAL A 220 -8.56 14.58 -15.72
CA VAL A 220 -8.17 15.26 -16.96
C VAL A 220 -9.37 15.71 -17.80
N SER A 221 -9.14 16.71 -18.65
CA SER A 221 -10.17 17.29 -19.51
C SER A 221 -10.64 16.38 -20.65
N GLU A 222 -9.82 15.43 -21.05
CA GLU A 222 -10.14 14.48 -22.12
C GLU A 222 -9.89 13.05 -21.63
N PRO A 223 -10.77 12.10 -22.01
CA PRO A 223 -10.60 10.72 -21.62
C PRO A 223 -9.35 10.11 -22.28
N ASP A 224 -8.70 9.20 -21.56
CA ASP A 224 -7.61 8.41 -22.12
C ASP A 224 -8.07 7.75 -23.46
N PRO A 225 -7.35 7.96 -24.58
CA PRO A 225 -7.79 7.48 -25.89
C PRO A 225 -7.98 5.97 -25.97
N PHE A 226 -7.18 5.20 -25.23
CA PHE A 226 -7.25 3.75 -25.21
C PHE A 226 -8.47 3.27 -24.42
N VAL A 227 -8.74 3.88 -23.26
CA VAL A 227 -9.94 3.62 -22.48
C VAL A 227 -11.19 4.03 -23.25
N ALA A 228 -11.20 5.25 -23.81
CA ALA A 228 -12.32 5.77 -24.60
C ALA A 228 -12.62 4.88 -25.80
N LYS A 229 -11.59 4.38 -26.50
CA LYS A 229 -11.76 3.43 -27.61
C LYS A 229 -12.39 2.13 -27.13
N SER A 230 -11.91 1.57 -26.02
CA SER A 230 -12.44 0.32 -25.46
C SER A 230 -13.90 0.44 -25.02
N LEU A 231 -14.31 1.59 -24.48
CA LEU A 231 -15.67 1.82 -23.99
C LEU A 231 -16.65 2.19 -25.10
N ARG A 232 -16.18 2.78 -26.21
CA ARG A 232 -17.05 3.19 -27.33
C ARG A 232 -17.85 2.01 -27.91
N GLU A 233 -17.19 0.88 -28.14
CA GLU A 233 -17.84 -0.33 -28.66
C GLU A 233 -18.92 -0.83 -27.69
N GLU A 234 -18.63 -0.80 -26.37
CA GLU A 234 -19.58 -1.18 -25.33
C GLU A 234 -20.80 -0.25 -25.29
N TYR A 235 -20.57 1.06 -25.38
CA TYR A 235 -21.63 2.08 -25.41
C TYR A 235 -22.49 2.04 -26.68
N GLU A 236 -21.92 1.64 -27.83
CA GLU A 236 -22.69 1.42 -29.06
C GLU A 236 -23.64 0.23 -28.92
N ILE A 237 -23.16 -0.88 -28.36
CA ILE A 237 -23.96 -2.07 -28.09
C ILE A 237 -25.07 -1.75 -27.08
N GLU A 238 -24.76 -1.01 -26.01
CA GLU A 238 -25.74 -0.64 -24.98
C GLU A 238 -26.83 0.28 -25.57
N ARG A 239 -26.46 1.26 -26.41
CA ARG A 239 -27.42 2.13 -27.12
C ARG A 239 -28.35 1.35 -28.05
N GLN A 240 -27.82 0.39 -28.82
CA GLN A 240 -28.63 -0.47 -29.69
C GLN A 240 -29.65 -1.28 -28.88
N ARG A 241 -29.22 -1.93 -27.80
CA ARG A 241 -30.12 -2.70 -26.91
C ARG A 241 -31.21 -1.83 -26.27
N GLN A 242 -30.87 -0.61 -25.85
CA GLN A 242 -31.85 0.31 -25.29
C GLN A 242 -32.88 0.77 -26.34
N ALA A 243 -32.46 1.00 -27.58
CA ALA A 243 -33.36 1.34 -28.68
C ALA A 243 -34.32 0.18 -29.00
N GLU A 244 -33.81 -1.05 -29.13
CA GLU A 244 -34.63 -2.25 -29.36
C GLU A 244 -35.67 -2.47 -28.24
N TRP A 245 -35.26 -2.26 -26.98
CA TRP A 245 -36.17 -2.41 -25.84
C TRP A 245 -37.27 -1.34 -25.83
N ARG A 246 -36.94 -0.08 -26.17
CA ARG A 246 -37.92 1.01 -26.28
C ARG A 246 -38.94 0.72 -27.38
N GLU A 247 -38.48 0.35 -28.58
CA GLU A 247 -39.38 -0.01 -29.68
C GLU A 247 -40.29 -1.19 -29.33
N ARG A 248 -39.77 -2.19 -28.60
CA ARG A 248 -40.58 -3.34 -28.17
C ARG A 248 -41.67 -2.93 -27.18
N ARG A 249 -41.34 -2.06 -26.21
CA ARG A 249 -42.33 -1.53 -25.25
C ARG A 249 -43.40 -0.66 -25.91
N GLU A 250 -43.03 0.15 -26.90
CA GLU A 250 -43.98 0.95 -27.68
C GLU A 250 -44.93 0.06 -28.50
N LYS A 251 -44.46 -1.10 -28.98
CA LYS A 251 -45.31 -2.09 -29.67
C LYS A 251 -46.19 -2.91 -28.72
N GLU A 252 -45.78 -3.11 -27.46
CA GLU A 252 -46.51 -3.87 -26.44
C GLU A 252 -47.53 -3.02 -25.64
N ASN A 253 -47.41 -1.69 -25.66
CA ASN A 253 -48.36 -0.71 -25.09
C ASN A 253 -48.82 0.31 -26.16
N PRO A 254 -49.59 -0.11 -27.19
CA PRO A 254 -50.13 0.80 -28.19
C PRO A 254 -51.20 1.77 -27.64
#